data_AF-A0A7C5C8Q1-F1
#
_entry.id   AF-A0A7C5C8Q1-F1
#
_cell.length_a   1.000
_cell.length_b   1.000
_cell.length_c   1.000
_cell.angle_alpha   90.00
_cell.angle_beta   90.00
_cell.angle_gamma   90.00
#
_symmetry.space_group_name_H-M   'P 1'
#
loop_
_entity.id
_entity.type
_entity.pdbx_description
1 polymer ?
#
loop_
_entity_poly.entity_id
_entity_poly.type
_entity_poly.pdbx_seq_one_letter_code
_entity_poly.pdbx_strand_id
1 'polypeptide(L)'
;MLHIELWKRILIIGVVVLGLAYALPNAFYNRVEGHNDAVLEIEAYGATPEREALASAWPSWLPSGLVNFGLDLRGGAQLLAEVRVADVYEARLDGYWPEIRTALRDLRDEVGTIRRIDSPKDELRVRIGKPEGLARAMEAVRALARPVATLTGVGSTDIEVAGEG
;
A
#
# COMPACT_ATOMS: atom_id res chain seq x y z
N MET A 1 -20.31 29.79 54.75
CA MET A 1 -19.49 30.08 53.54
C MET A 1 -18.13 29.42 53.75
N LEU A 2 -17.63 28.62 52.81
CA LEU A 2 -16.35 27.92 52.95
C LEU A 2 -15.20 28.96 52.96
N HIS A 3 -14.67 29.29 54.13
CA HIS A 3 -13.47 30.13 54.26
C HIS A 3 -12.23 29.29 54.01
N ILE A 4 -11.80 29.23 52.75
CA ILE A 4 -10.51 28.65 52.37
C ILE A 4 -9.43 29.71 52.59
N GLU A 5 -8.41 29.38 53.40
CA GLU A 5 -7.22 30.22 53.63
C GLU A 5 -6.49 30.59 52.33
N LEU A 6 -5.93 31.81 52.26
CA LEU A 6 -5.32 32.34 51.03
C LEU A 6 -4.22 31.43 50.46
N TRP A 7 -3.36 30.86 51.31
CA TRP A 7 -2.30 29.96 50.88
C TRP A 7 -2.83 28.68 50.25
N LYS A 8 -3.96 28.15 50.75
CA LYS A 8 -4.62 26.96 50.16
C LYS A 8 -5.18 27.31 48.78
N ARG A 9 -5.76 28.50 48.61
CA ARG A 9 -6.24 28.97 47.31
C ARG A 9 -5.10 29.12 46.30
N ILE A 10 -3.98 29.71 46.71
CA ILE A 10 -2.78 29.85 45.86
C ILE A 10 -2.28 28.48 45.42
N LEU A 11 -2.20 27.51 46.35
CA LEU A 11 -1.77 26.15 46.03
C LEU A 11 -2.72 25.46 45.04
N ILE A 12 -4.03 25.56 45.27
CA ILE A 12 -5.04 24.99 44.35
C ILE A 12 -4.90 25.59 42.95
N ILE A 13 -4.84 26.92 42.84
CA ILE A 13 -4.70 27.61 41.56
C ILE A 13 -3.38 27.21 40.89
N GLY A 14 -2.28 27.14 41.63
CA GLY A 14 -0.98 26.73 41.10
C GLY A 14 -1.00 25.33 40.48
N VAL A 15 -1.60 24.35 41.16
CA VAL A 15 -1.74 22.98 40.63
C VAL A 15 -2.62 22.96 39.37
N VAL A 16 -3.72 23.70 39.36
CA VAL A 16 -4.61 23.77 38.18
C VAL A 16 -3.89 24.39 36.98
N VAL A 17 -3.16 25.49 37.19
CA VAL A 17 -2.39 26.15 36.13
C VAL A 17 -1.31 25.22 35.57
N LEU A 18 -0.60 24.49 36.44
CA LEU A 18 0.37 23.49 36.00
C LEU A 18 -0.28 22.37 35.18
N GLY A 19 -1.43 21.85 35.63
CA GLY A 19 -2.18 20.84 34.87
C GLY A 19 -2.58 21.32 33.48
N LEU A 20 -3.05 22.55 33.36
CA LEU A 20 -3.37 23.16 32.07
C LEU A 20 -2.13 23.36 31.20
N ALA A 21 -1.01 23.77 31.77
CA ALA A 21 0.24 23.94 31.04
C ALA A 21 0.76 22.63 30.44
N TYR A 22 0.64 21.51 31.16
CA TYR A 22 1.00 20.18 30.65
C TYR A 22 -0.03 19.58 29.68
N ALA A 23 -1.30 19.99 29.76
CA ALA A 23 -2.33 19.57 28.82
C ALA A 23 -2.27 20.34 27.49
N LEU A 24 -1.81 21.60 27.52
CA LEU A 24 -1.75 22.52 26.38
C LEU A 24 -1.10 21.95 25.10
N PRO A 25 -0.01 21.17 25.15
CA PRO A 25 0.63 20.63 23.94
C PRO A 25 -0.32 19.73 23.14
N ASN A 26 -1.18 18.98 23.82
CA ASN A 26 -2.16 18.08 23.19
C ASN A 26 -3.25 18.85 22.43
N ALA A 27 -3.55 20.11 22.81
CA ALA A 27 -4.46 20.98 22.06
C ALA A 27 -3.82 21.52 20.77
N PHE A 28 -2.49 21.53 20.68
CA PHE A 28 -1.72 21.97 19.53
C PHE A 28 -0.90 20.83 18.91
N TYR A 29 -1.49 19.63 18.88
CA TYR A 29 -0.81 18.37 18.53
C TYR A 29 0.15 18.49 17.34
N ASN A 30 -0.37 18.85 16.16
CA ASN A 30 0.41 18.90 14.91
C ASN A 30 1.60 19.88 14.98
N ARG A 31 1.45 20.98 15.73
CA ARG A 31 2.52 21.99 15.87
C ARG A 31 3.64 21.46 16.76
N VAL A 32 3.28 20.79 17.85
CA VAL A 32 4.24 20.22 18.80
C VAL A 32 4.93 18.98 18.21
N GLU A 33 4.20 18.16 17.45
CA GLU A 33 4.75 17.01 16.72
C GLU A 33 5.80 17.49 15.71
N GLY A 34 5.45 18.45 14.86
CA GLY A 34 6.40 19.03 13.91
C GLY A 34 7.62 19.71 14.56
N HIS A 35 7.45 20.36 15.72
CA HIS A 35 8.57 20.89 16.51
C HIS A 35 9.49 19.76 17.01
N ASN A 36 8.92 18.74 17.65
CA ASN A 36 9.67 17.61 18.21
C ASN A 36 10.42 16.85 17.12
N ASP A 37 9.76 16.59 15.99
CA ASP A 37 10.36 15.91 14.83
C ASP A 37 11.48 16.75 14.22
N ALA A 38 11.29 18.06 14.07
CA ALA A 38 12.33 18.95 13.56
C ALA A 38 13.55 19.02 14.49
N VAL A 39 13.35 19.04 15.81
CA VAL A 39 14.46 19.00 16.79
C VAL A 39 15.26 17.70 16.64
N LEU A 40 14.57 16.55 16.56
CA LEU A 40 15.22 15.24 16.35
C LEU A 40 15.98 15.17 15.01
N GLU A 41 15.40 15.72 13.94
CA GLU A 41 16.06 15.77 12.64
C GLU A 41 17.28 16.69 12.60
N ILE A 42 17.23 17.83 13.30
CA ILE A 42 18.38 18.73 13.42
C ILE A 42 19.53 18.03 14.15
N GLU A 43 19.22 17.27 15.20
CA GLU A 43 20.21 16.48 15.94
C GLU A 43 20.82 15.37 15.06
N ALA A 44 20.01 14.70 14.23
CA ALA A 44 20.46 13.58 13.39
C ALA A 44 21.19 14.01 12.11
N TYR A 45 20.70 15.05 11.43
CA TYR A 45 21.09 15.40 10.06
C TYR A 45 21.60 16.85 9.90
N GLY A 46 21.58 17.63 10.98
CA GLY A 46 22.02 19.03 10.97
C GLY A 46 20.91 20.03 10.64
N ALA A 47 21.17 21.28 11.03
CA ALA A 47 20.23 22.38 10.88
C ALA A 47 20.09 22.83 9.42
N THR A 48 18.86 22.99 8.96
CA THR A 48 18.51 23.68 7.72
C THR A 48 17.53 24.81 8.04
N PRO A 49 17.44 25.85 7.19
CA PRO A 49 16.53 26.97 7.43
C PRO A 49 15.07 26.53 7.62
N GLU A 50 14.65 25.48 6.92
CA GLU A 50 13.30 24.90 7.03
C GLU A 50 13.08 24.19 8.37
N ARG A 51 14.04 23.37 8.82
CA ARG A 51 13.96 22.67 10.12
C ARG A 51 14.01 23.64 11.28
N GLU A 52 14.83 24.70 11.20
CA GLU A 52 14.87 25.75 12.21
C GLU A 52 13.53 26.48 12.33
N ALA A 53 12.86 26.75 11.20
CA ALA A 53 11.53 27.33 11.20
C ALA A 53 10.52 26.45 11.95
N LEU A 54 10.51 25.14 11.68
CA LEU A 54 9.64 24.17 12.37
C LEU A 54 9.99 24.00 13.85
N ALA A 55 11.27 23.94 14.19
CA ALA A 55 11.74 23.92 15.56
C ALA A 55 11.40 25.22 16.32
N SER A 56 11.29 26.36 15.65
CA SER A 56 10.87 27.62 16.28
C SER A 56 9.35 27.74 16.47
N ALA A 57 8.56 26.85 15.89
CA ALA A 57 7.10 26.91 15.91
C ALA A 57 6.49 26.64 17.30
N TRP A 58 7.26 26.06 18.23
CA TRP A 58 6.85 25.84 19.61
C TRP A 58 7.87 26.42 20.60
N PRO A 59 7.44 27.13 21.67
CA PRO A 59 8.38 27.70 22.62
C PRO A 59 9.11 26.61 23.42
N SER A 60 10.45 26.68 23.49
CA SER A 60 11.29 25.71 24.20
C SER A 60 11.08 25.65 25.71
N TRP A 61 10.51 26.69 26.32
CA TRP A 61 10.20 26.76 27.75
C TRP A 61 8.86 26.10 28.11
N LEU A 62 8.02 25.81 27.11
CA LEU A 62 6.71 25.19 27.31
C LEU A 62 6.86 23.66 27.17
N PRO A 63 6.12 22.84 27.94
CA PRO A 63 6.16 21.39 27.76
C PRO A 63 5.85 21.00 26.31
N SER A 64 6.52 19.96 25.80
CA SER A 64 6.28 19.41 24.45
C SER A 64 5.87 17.94 24.50
N GLY A 65 5.52 17.43 25.69
CA GLY A 65 5.04 16.08 25.90
C GLY A 65 3.68 15.87 25.24
N LEU A 66 3.63 14.97 24.26
CA LEU A 66 2.41 14.57 23.57
C LEU A 66 1.96 13.19 24.03
N VAL A 67 0.65 13.04 24.21
CA VAL A 67 0.03 11.72 24.37
C VAL A 67 -0.12 11.10 22.98
N ASN A 68 0.29 9.84 22.81
CA ASN A 68 0.12 9.14 21.54
C ASN A 68 -1.37 8.88 21.27
N PHE A 69 -1.98 9.74 20.44
CA PHE A 69 -3.32 9.47 19.92
C PHE A 69 -3.26 8.24 19.01
N GLY A 70 -4.11 7.25 19.28
CA GLY A 70 -4.29 6.10 18.39
C GLY A 70 -4.83 6.54 17.03
N LEU A 71 -4.81 5.63 16.05
CA LEU A 71 -5.24 5.87 14.67
C LEU A 71 -6.63 6.52 14.57
N ASP A 72 -7.58 6.04 15.38
CA ASP A 72 -8.97 6.51 15.41
C ASP A 72 -9.09 8.00 15.78
N LEU A 73 -8.16 8.49 16.61
CA LEU A 73 -8.12 9.89 17.05
C LEU A 73 -7.23 10.78 16.15
N ARG A 74 -6.35 10.18 15.32
CA ARG A 74 -5.50 10.90 14.36
C ARG A 74 -6.10 11.02 12.96
N GLY A 75 -7.17 10.29 12.64
CA GLY A 75 -7.89 10.41 11.36
C GLY A 75 -7.13 9.91 10.12
N GLY A 76 -6.08 9.09 10.29
CA GLY A 76 -5.36 8.45 9.19
C GLY A 76 -5.88 7.04 8.93
N ALA A 77 -5.99 6.61 7.67
CA ALA A 77 -6.23 5.21 7.32
C ALA A 77 -4.99 4.66 6.62
N GLN A 78 -4.27 3.73 7.26
CA GLN A 78 -3.17 3.01 6.64
C GLN A 78 -3.69 1.66 6.15
N LEU A 79 -4.03 1.58 4.86
CA LEU A 79 -4.47 0.33 4.24
C LEU A 79 -3.25 -0.55 3.97
N LEU A 80 -3.01 -1.54 4.83
CA LEU A 80 -2.08 -2.62 4.57
C LEU A 80 -2.83 -3.71 3.78
N ALA A 81 -2.70 -3.70 2.46
CA ALA A 81 -3.19 -4.78 1.62
C ALA A 81 -2.12 -5.88 1.53
N GLU A 82 -2.31 -6.98 2.26
CA GLU A 82 -1.49 -8.17 2.12
C GLU A 82 -1.91 -8.92 0.84
N VAL A 83 -1.09 -8.82 -0.21
CA VAL A 83 -1.34 -9.52 -1.47
C VAL A 83 -0.76 -10.92 -1.37
N ARG A 84 -1.64 -11.92 -1.36
CA ARG A 84 -1.24 -13.34 -1.45
C ARG A 84 -0.83 -13.63 -2.89
N VAL A 85 0.46 -13.83 -3.11
CA VAL A 85 1.06 -13.98 -4.45
C VAL A 85 0.42 -15.15 -5.23
N ALA A 86 0.04 -16.24 -4.55
CA ALA A 86 -0.65 -17.36 -5.16
C ALA A 86 -2.00 -16.96 -5.79
N ASP A 87 -2.78 -16.13 -5.11
CA ASP A 87 -4.09 -15.68 -5.58
C ASP A 87 -3.94 -14.72 -6.79
N VAL A 88 -2.81 -14.00 -6.89
CA VAL A 88 -2.49 -13.15 -8.05
C VAL A 88 -2.22 -13.97 -9.30
N TYR A 89 -1.54 -15.12 -9.17
CA TYR A 89 -1.27 -16.00 -10.33
C TYR A 89 -2.56 -16.59 -10.89
N GLU A 90 -3.45 -17.09 -10.03
CA GLU A 90 -4.76 -17.63 -10.43
C GLU A 90 -5.60 -16.56 -11.11
N ALA A 91 -5.75 -15.39 -10.48
CA ALA A 91 -6.52 -14.28 -11.04
C ALA A 91 -5.94 -13.78 -12.38
N ARG A 92 -4.62 -13.80 -12.53
CA ARG A 92 -3.95 -13.44 -13.79
C ARG A 92 -4.22 -14.48 -14.88
N LEU A 93 -4.10 -15.78 -14.59
CA LEU A 93 -4.41 -16.85 -15.56
C LEU A 93 -5.88 -16.82 -16.00
N ASP A 94 -6.80 -16.58 -15.06
CA ASP A 94 -8.21 -16.36 -15.37
C ASP A 94 -8.44 -15.16 -16.29
N GLY A 95 -7.67 -14.09 -16.09
CA GLY A 95 -7.67 -12.90 -16.95
C GLY A 95 -7.27 -13.17 -18.40
N TYR A 96 -6.41 -14.15 -18.68
CA TYR A 96 -6.01 -14.51 -20.05
C TYR A 96 -7.11 -15.25 -20.82
N TRP A 97 -8.03 -15.93 -20.14
CA TRP A 97 -9.04 -16.75 -20.83
C TRP A 97 -9.90 -15.94 -21.84
N PRO A 98 -10.47 -14.77 -21.48
CA PRO A 98 -11.16 -13.92 -22.45
C PRO A 98 -10.28 -13.48 -23.63
N GLU A 99 -9.01 -13.17 -23.40
CA GLU A 99 -8.06 -12.74 -24.43
C GLU A 99 -7.77 -13.89 -25.41
N ILE A 100 -7.40 -15.07 -24.89
CA ILE A 100 -7.13 -16.29 -25.67
C ILE A 100 -8.36 -16.71 -26.48
N ARG A 101 -9.53 -16.74 -25.84
CA ARG A 101 -10.79 -17.09 -26.52
C ARG A 101 -11.06 -16.13 -27.68
N THR A 102 -10.79 -14.85 -27.51
CA THR A 102 -11.00 -13.85 -28.58
C THR A 102 -10.03 -14.08 -29.73
N ALA A 103 -8.73 -14.24 -29.44
CA ALA A 103 -7.71 -14.50 -30.46
C ALA A 103 -7.97 -15.80 -31.25
N LEU A 104 -8.37 -16.87 -30.56
CA LEU A 104 -8.70 -18.14 -31.22
C LEU A 104 -10.03 -18.08 -31.99
N ARG A 105 -10.99 -17.25 -31.54
CA ARG A 105 -12.28 -17.09 -32.24
C ARG A 105 -12.09 -16.44 -33.61
N ASP A 106 -11.14 -15.54 -33.76
CA ASP A 106 -10.82 -14.93 -35.06
C ASP A 106 -10.23 -15.95 -36.05
N LEU A 107 -9.70 -17.08 -35.53
CA LEU A 107 -9.17 -18.21 -36.29
C LEU A 107 -10.10 -19.44 -36.29
N ARG A 108 -11.38 -19.25 -35.95
CA ARG A 108 -12.35 -20.34 -35.73
C ARG A 108 -12.45 -21.35 -36.88
N ASP A 109 -12.28 -20.90 -38.11
CA ASP A 109 -12.34 -21.76 -39.30
C ASP A 109 -11.18 -22.78 -39.32
N GLU A 110 -10.04 -22.44 -38.72
CA GLU A 110 -8.84 -23.27 -38.64
C GLU A 110 -8.79 -24.11 -37.36
N VAL A 111 -9.17 -23.55 -36.21
CA VAL A 111 -9.03 -24.21 -34.89
C VAL A 111 -10.30 -24.96 -34.44
N GLY A 112 -11.45 -24.69 -35.06
CA GLY A 112 -12.72 -25.30 -34.70
C GLY A 112 -13.31 -24.76 -33.39
N THR A 113 -13.97 -25.63 -32.61
CA THR A 113 -14.60 -25.26 -31.34
C THR A 113 -13.55 -25.01 -30.25
N ILE A 114 -13.74 -23.98 -29.43
CA ILE A 114 -12.80 -23.60 -28.37
C ILE A 114 -13.50 -23.76 -27.03
N ARG A 115 -12.92 -24.55 -26.12
CA ARG A 115 -13.47 -24.77 -24.78
C ARG A 115 -12.36 -24.74 -23.74
N ARG A 116 -12.58 -23.98 -22.66
CA ARG A 116 -11.78 -24.10 -21.45
C ARG A 116 -12.12 -25.44 -20.77
N ILE A 117 -11.11 -26.13 -20.27
CA ILE A 117 -11.27 -27.33 -19.44
C ILE A 117 -10.74 -27.04 -18.04
N ASP A 118 -11.19 -27.82 -17.07
CA ASP A 118 -10.70 -27.70 -15.70
C ASP A 118 -9.21 -28.00 -15.66
N SER A 119 -8.46 -27.13 -14.98
CA SER A 119 -7.02 -27.21 -14.82
C SER A 119 -6.65 -26.82 -13.39
N PRO A 120 -5.46 -27.25 -12.91
CA PRO A 120 -4.89 -26.75 -11.67
C PRO A 120 -4.74 -25.22 -11.68
N LYS A 121 -4.62 -24.60 -10.50
CA LYS A 121 -4.59 -23.13 -10.33
C LYS A 121 -3.43 -22.42 -11.04
N ASP A 122 -2.40 -23.16 -11.38
CA ASP A 122 -1.16 -22.75 -12.03
C ASP A 122 -1.17 -22.93 -13.56
N GLU A 123 -2.22 -23.51 -14.14
CA GLU A 123 -2.33 -23.74 -15.58
C GLU A 123 -3.68 -23.28 -16.13
N LEU A 124 -3.71 -22.83 -17.38
CA LEU A 124 -4.93 -22.61 -18.15
C LEU A 124 -4.98 -23.58 -19.32
N ARG A 125 -5.90 -24.55 -19.28
CA ARG A 125 -6.03 -25.55 -20.35
C ARG A 125 -7.19 -25.21 -21.29
N VAL A 126 -6.90 -25.22 -22.60
CA VAL A 126 -7.85 -24.92 -23.68
C VAL A 126 -7.87 -26.05 -24.69
N ARG A 127 -9.05 -26.59 -24.97
CA ARG A 127 -9.27 -27.61 -26.01
C ARG A 127 -9.77 -26.94 -27.28
N ILE A 128 -9.11 -27.26 -28.40
CA ILE A 128 -9.53 -26.89 -29.76
C ILE A 128 -10.20 -28.09 -30.45
N GLY A 129 -11.06 -27.82 -31.44
CA GLY A 129 -11.86 -28.85 -32.11
C GLY A 129 -11.16 -29.50 -33.30
N LYS A 130 -10.16 -28.83 -33.89
CA LYS A 130 -9.39 -29.32 -35.03
C LYS A 130 -7.90 -29.49 -34.65
N PRO A 131 -7.35 -30.71 -34.63
CA PRO A 131 -5.95 -30.93 -34.29
C PRO A 131 -5.00 -30.31 -35.31
N GLU A 132 -5.42 -30.17 -36.58
CA GLU A 132 -4.62 -29.56 -37.65
C GLU A 132 -4.35 -28.06 -37.39
N GLY A 133 -5.23 -27.40 -36.65
CA GLY A 133 -5.12 -25.99 -36.27
C GLY A 133 -4.23 -25.73 -35.05
N LEU A 134 -3.63 -26.76 -34.43
CA LEU A 134 -2.86 -26.62 -33.19
C LEU A 134 -1.68 -25.66 -33.34
N ALA A 135 -0.94 -25.75 -34.45
CA ALA A 135 0.20 -24.88 -34.71
C ALA A 135 -0.21 -23.40 -34.76
N ARG A 136 -1.31 -23.09 -35.45
CA ARG A 136 -1.83 -21.73 -35.57
C ARG A 136 -2.40 -21.22 -34.24
N ALA A 137 -3.07 -22.09 -33.49
CA ALA A 137 -3.58 -21.76 -32.16
C ALA A 137 -2.43 -21.38 -31.20
N MET A 138 -1.34 -22.15 -31.19
CA MET A 138 -0.17 -21.85 -30.37
C MET A 138 0.49 -20.53 -30.75
N GLU A 139 0.59 -20.22 -32.04
CA GLU A 139 1.15 -18.95 -32.51
C GLU A 139 0.30 -17.75 -32.05
N ALA A 140 -1.03 -17.84 -32.18
CA ALA A 140 -1.95 -16.80 -31.74
C ALA A 140 -1.89 -16.57 -30.21
N VAL A 141 -1.75 -17.63 -29.42
CA VAL A 141 -1.64 -17.52 -27.95
C VAL A 141 -0.27 -16.98 -27.55
N ARG A 142 0.82 -17.38 -28.22
CA ARG A 142 2.16 -16.82 -27.97
C ARG A 142 2.23 -15.32 -28.28
N ALA A 143 1.46 -14.84 -29.25
CA ALA A 143 1.38 -13.42 -29.55
C ALA A 143 0.73 -12.58 -28.43
N LEU A 144 -0.02 -13.21 -27.50
CA LEU A 144 -0.59 -12.54 -26.33
C LEU A 144 0.40 -12.44 -25.16
N ALA A 145 1.53 -13.13 -25.23
CA ALA A 145 2.55 -13.13 -24.18
C ALA A 145 3.21 -11.75 -24.07
N ARG A 146 3.32 -11.22 -22.85
CA ARG A 146 3.91 -9.90 -22.60
C ARG A 146 5.34 -10.08 -22.10
N PRO A 147 6.30 -9.25 -22.57
CA PRO A 147 7.68 -9.32 -22.09
C PRO A 147 7.73 -8.86 -20.63
N VAL A 148 8.41 -9.64 -19.79
CA VAL A 148 8.66 -9.31 -18.38
C VAL A 148 10.15 -9.05 -18.17
N ALA A 149 10.45 -7.96 -17.47
CA ALA A 149 11.81 -7.63 -17.08
C ALA A 149 12.23 -8.52 -15.90
N THR A 150 13.19 -9.41 -16.11
CA THR A 150 13.79 -10.22 -15.04
C THR A 150 15.26 -9.85 -14.89
N LEU A 151 15.79 -9.88 -13.65
CA LEU A 151 17.20 -9.54 -13.37
C LEU A 151 18.20 -10.44 -14.11
N THR A 152 17.76 -11.63 -14.53
CA THR A 152 18.61 -12.69 -15.08
C THR A 152 18.26 -13.09 -16.52
N GLY A 153 17.20 -12.52 -17.12
CA GLY A 153 16.70 -12.96 -18.42
C GLY A 153 16.23 -11.80 -19.30
N VAL A 154 16.99 -11.53 -20.37
CA VAL A 154 16.51 -10.71 -21.48
C VAL A 154 15.59 -11.57 -22.33
N GLY A 155 14.32 -11.17 -22.48
CA GLY A 155 13.35 -11.83 -23.36
C GLY A 155 12.43 -12.87 -22.71
N SER A 156 12.37 -12.95 -21.38
CA SER A 156 11.35 -13.75 -20.68
C SER A 156 9.95 -13.21 -20.91
N THR A 157 8.99 -14.11 -21.16
CA THR A 157 7.56 -13.79 -21.24
C THR A 157 6.84 -14.16 -19.95
N ASP A 158 5.69 -13.54 -19.72
CA ASP A 158 4.83 -13.81 -18.57
C ASP A 158 4.11 -15.17 -18.60
N ILE A 159 3.96 -15.77 -19.78
CA ILE A 159 3.33 -17.08 -19.97
C ILE A 159 4.21 -18.01 -20.82
N GLU A 160 4.10 -19.32 -20.56
CA GLU A 160 4.65 -20.40 -21.38
C GLU A 160 3.49 -21.12 -22.09
N VAL A 161 3.66 -21.40 -23.39
CA VAL A 161 2.60 -21.99 -24.22
C VAL A 161 3.07 -23.33 -24.78
N ALA A 162 2.50 -24.41 -24.25
CA ALA A 162 2.69 -25.78 -24.71
C ALA A 162 1.39 -26.33 -25.33
N GLY A 163 1.55 -27.18 -26.34
CA GLY A 163 0.44 -27.90 -26.99
C GLY A 163 0.67 -29.41 -26.89
N GLU A 164 -0.34 -30.13 -26.41
CA GLU A 164 -0.41 -31.58 -26.46
C GLU A 164 -1.42 -31.97 -27.55
N GLY A 165 -0.98 -32.76 -28.54
CA GLY A 165 -1.76 -33.16 -29.71
C GLY A 165 -2.20 -34.61 -29.65
#